data_AF-G2Q840-F1
#
_entry.id   AF-G2Q840-F1
#
_cell.length_a   1.000
_cell.length_b   1.000
_cell.length_c   1.000
_cell.angle_alpha   90.00
_cell.angle_beta   90.00
_cell.angle_gamma   90.00
#
_symmetry.space_group_name_H-M   'P 1'
#
loop_
_entity.id
_entity.type
_entity.pdbx_description
1 polymer ?
#
loop_
_entity_poly.entity_id
_entity_poly.type
_entity_poly.pdbx_seq_one_letter_code
_entity_poly.pdbx_strand_id
1 'polypeptide(L)'
;MSYNPYNQGPGAEAGYGYGQTEQHEMQPYGQQPYGSPQQQYGQQYGQQYGQQYGQQYGSHPEGQQYGQQGQYGSPQPQQPGGNVLSQTEYLQRVSAIRREIEGLTTSIHNIATLHQQALASSDNAARQALDDLVASTQLKNTAIRGQIQQLKADTERTTDTNLFNTKKRQFEILNDDFKKKIQELLQEEQQYKARYREQIARQYRIVNPDATEEQVQQAADADWGDEGIFQTALRTNRSGQASAVLGNLRARHNDMVKIEQDIMQLVELIELLNQQIVQQEPMIQAIEQKNMETADHLGGANVHLQEGVARARRARKLKWWCFGVCVLICIAIALGVGLGITLTNRGGGGGGGGGGGGSNN
;
A
#
# COMPACT_ATOMS: atom_id res chain seq x y z
N MET A 1 22.05 65.54 53.04
CA MET A 1 22.40 66.59 52.06
C MET A 1 22.12 66.01 50.68
N SER A 2 21.07 66.52 50.05
CA SER A 2 20.58 66.13 48.73
C SER A 2 21.03 67.20 47.73
N TYR A 3 21.53 66.80 46.56
CA TYR A 3 21.76 67.69 45.43
C TYR A 3 21.12 67.09 44.18
N ASN A 4 20.13 67.82 43.68
CA ASN A 4 19.58 67.82 42.32
C ASN A 4 19.57 69.32 41.97
N PRO A 5 19.91 69.83 40.76
CA PRO A 5 19.02 69.69 39.59
C PRO A 5 19.65 69.84 38.17
N TYR A 6 18.91 69.36 37.15
CA TYR A 6 18.77 69.79 35.73
C TYR A 6 19.89 70.60 35.01
N ASN A 7 20.22 70.22 33.76
CA ASN A 7 19.76 70.90 32.52
C ASN A 7 20.67 70.60 31.28
N GLN A 8 20.05 70.67 30.09
CA GLN A 8 20.59 70.86 28.73
C GLN A 8 20.73 69.65 27.78
N GLY A 9 19.86 69.66 26.77
CA GLY A 9 19.98 68.90 25.51
C GLY A 9 20.78 69.66 24.43
N PRO A 10 20.47 69.47 23.13
CA PRO A 10 21.34 68.75 22.18
C PRO A 10 22.18 69.67 21.26
N GLY A 11 23.36 69.19 20.86
CA GLY A 11 24.21 69.82 19.85
C GLY A 11 24.13 69.10 18.51
N ALA A 12 23.68 69.83 17.48
CA ALA A 12 23.81 69.45 16.08
C ALA A 12 25.20 69.87 15.57
N GLU A 13 25.88 69.01 14.81
CA GLU A 13 27.03 69.40 14.00
C GLU A 13 27.00 68.72 12.62
N ALA A 14 27.09 69.59 11.61
CA ALA A 14 27.46 69.32 10.22
C ALA A 14 28.83 68.61 10.16
N GLY A 15 29.19 67.76 9.21
CA GLY A 15 28.95 67.79 7.77
C GLY A 15 30.30 67.90 7.06
N TYR A 16 30.78 66.81 6.45
CA TYR A 16 31.81 66.70 5.39
C TYR A 16 31.60 65.28 4.78
N GLY A 17 31.48 64.98 3.49
CA GLY A 17 31.88 65.63 2.25
C GLY A 17 32.84 64.69 1.47
N TYR A 18 32.46 64.32 0.24
CA TYR A 18 33.16 63.50 -0.80
C TYR A 18 33.10 61.96 -0.63
N GLY A 19 32.76 61.11 -1.61
CA GLY A 19 32.39 61.27 -3.03
C GLY A 19 33.07 60.17 -3.90
N GLN A 20 32.31 59.19 -4.43
CA GLN A 20 32.49 58.52 -5.75
C GLN A 20 31.41 57.42 -5.91
N THR A 21 30.39 57.62 -6.74
CA THR A 21 30.22 57.14 -8.13
C THR A 21 30.33 55.62 -8.31
N GLU A 22 29.18 54.94 -8.48
CA GLU A 22 29.01 53.96 -9.56
C GLU A 22 27.52 53.78 -9.85
N GLN A 23 27.19 54.01 -11.12
CA GLN A 23 25.86 53.95 -11.71
C GLN A 23 25.56 52.49 -12.05
N HIS A 24 24.36 52.01 -11.75
CA HIS A 24 23.78 50.86 -12.44
C HIS A 24 22.45 51.29 -13.05
N GLU A 25 22.47 51.37 -14.38
CA GLU A 25 21.37 51.75 -15.25
C GLU A 25 20.24 50.72 -15.19
N MET A 26 19.02 51.24 -15.06
CA MET A 26 17.78 50.52 -15.35
C MET A 26 17.59 50.46 -16.88
N GLN A 27 17.34 49.28 -17.43
CA GLN A 27 16.85 49.12 -18.80
C GLN A 27 15.39 48.65 -18.82
N PRO A 28 14.49 49.34 -19.54
CA PRO A 28 13.10 48.94 -19.72
C PRO A 28 12.87 48.24 -21.08
N TYR A 29 12.01 47.23 -21.10
CA TYR A 29 11.37 46.64 -22.29
C TYR A 29 9.97 46.23 -21.84
N GLY A 30 8.83 46.52 -22.47
CA GLY A 30 8.48 46.95 -23.82
C GLY A 30 7.19 46.19 -24.18
N GLN A 31 6.03 46.86 -24.15
CA GLN A 31 4.73 46.30 -24.59
C GLN A 31 4.57 46.45 -26.11
N GLN A 32 3.93 45.49 -26.80
CA GLN A 32 2.90 45.66 -27.87
C GLN A 32 2.39 44.29 -28.43
N PRO A 33 1.23 44.23 -29.15
CA PRO A 33 0.21 43.18 -28.99
C PRO A 33 -0.20 42.34 -30.25
N TYR A 34 -1.15 41.40 -30.02
CA TYR A 34 -2.18 40.80 -30.92
C TYR A 34 -1.87 39.59 -31.82
N GLY A 35 -2.79 38.59 -31.81
CA GLY A 35 -3.09 37.70 -32.95
C GLY A 35 -3.24 36.19 -32.67
N SER A 36 -4.48 35.67 -32.72
CA SER A 36 -4.82 34.24 -32.90
C SER A 36 -4.85 33.87 -34.39
N PRO A 37 -4.79 32.57 -34.78
CA PRO A 37 -6.05 31.84 -35.08
C PRO A 37 -6.04 30.30 -34.83
N GLN A 38 -7.25 29.74 -34.96
CA GLN A 38 -7.73 28.35 -34.87
C GLN A 38 -7.28 27.40 -36.01
N GLN A 39 -7.46 26.08 -35.79
CA GLN A 39 -8.05 25.00 -36.64
C GLN A 39 -7.28 23.68 -36.40
N GLN A 40 -7.82 22.57 -35.90
CA GLN A 40 -9.00 21.71 -36.23
C GLN A 40 -8.77 20.79 -37.45
N TYR A 41 -9.27 19.54 -37.30
CA TYR A 41 -9.30 18.36 -38.19
C TYR A 41 -8.10 17.41 -38.08
N GLY A 42 -8.23 16.09 -37.94
CA GLY A 42 -9.40 15.21 -37.98
C GLY A 42 -9.04 13.89 -38.70
N GLN A 43 -9.54 12.77 -38.15
CA GLN A 43 -9.74 11.44 -38.78
C GLN A 43 -8.50 10.59 -39.15
N GLN A 44 -8.57 9.27 -39.35
CA GLN A 44 -9.38 8.12 -38.91
C GLN A 44 -8.93 6.92 -39.78
N TYR A 45 -9.03 5.69 -39.27
CA TYR A 45 -8.89 4.38 -39.97
C TYR A 45 -7.46 4.00 -40.41
N GLY A 46 -7.02 2.73 -40.38
CA GLY A 46 -7.67 1.48 -40.01
C GLY A 46 -6.69 0.30 -40.03
N GLN A 47 -7.08 -0.76 -39.32
CA GLN A 47 -7.00 -2.19 -39.67
C GLN A 47 -5.83 -2.76 -40.53
N GLN A 48 -5.05 -3.65 -39.90
CA GLN A 48 -4.95 -5.10 -40.20
C GLN A 48 -3.79 -5.68 -41.06
N TYR A 49 -3.33 -6.85 -40.56
CA TYR A 49 -2.57 -7.97 -41.15
C TYR A 49 -1.04 -7.88 -41.35
N GLY A 50 -0.36 -8.98 -40.99
CA GLY A 50 0.91 -9.39 -41.59
C GLY A 50 1.83 -10.22 -40.70
N GLN A 51 1.77 -11.54 -40.83
CA GLN A 51 2.76 -12.48 -40.30
C GLN A 51 4.07 -12.49 -41.12
N GLN A 52 5.11 -13.05 -40.48
CA GLN A 52 6.14 -13.96 -41.02
C GLN A 52 7.53 -13.47 -41.49
N TYR A 53 8.52 -14.06 -40.79
CA TYR A 53 9.85 -14.60 -41.16
C TYR A 53 10.98 -13.71 -41.71
N GLY A 54 12.13 -13.88 -41.06
CA GLY A 54 13.47 -13.62 -41.60
C GLY A 54 14.56 -14.04 -40.62
N GLN A 55 15.11 -15.24 -40.81
CA GLN A 55 16.36 -15.70 -40.18
C GLN A 55 17.56 -14.92 -40.74
N GLN A 56 18.66 -14.76 -39.99
CA GLN A 56 20.01 -15.16 -40.46
C GLN A 56 21.07 -15.16 -39.34
N TYR A 57 21.67 -16.36 -39.12
CA TYR A 57 23.07 -16.74 -38.83
C TYR A 57 24.08 -15.64 -38.41
N GLY A 58 25.02 -15.80 -37.49
CA GLY A 58 25.82 -16.89 -36.88
C GLY A 58 26.98 -16.15 -36.12
N SER A 59 27.82 -16.66 -35.21
CA SER A 59 28.37 -17.98 -34.94
C SER A 59 29.24 -17.90 -33.66
N HIS A 60 29.08 -18.87 -32.73
CA HIS A 60 30.02 -19.63 -31.85
C HIS A 60 31.52 -19.18 -31.70
N PRO A 61 32.31 -19.65 -30.67
CA PRO A 61 32.15 -20.89 -29.87
C PRO A 61 32.49 -20.78 -28.34
N GLU A 62 31.83 -21.58 -27.50
CA GLU A 62 32.26 -22.82 -26.81
C GLU A 62 33.12 -22.71 -25.53
N GLY A 63 32.57 -23.34 -24.48
CA GLY A 63 33.25 -23.80 -23.28
C GLY A 63 32.32 -24.73 -22.51
N GLN A 64 32.36 -26.03 -22.82
CA GLN A 64 31.56 -27.10 -22.21
C GLN A 64 32.08 -27.44 -20.81
N GLN A 65 31.21 -27.70 -19.82
CA GLN A 65 31.26 -28.95 -19.03
C GLN A 65 29.98 -29.23 -18.21
N TYR A 66 29.74 -30.52 -18.03
CA TYR A 66 28.54 -31.26 -17.63
C TYR A 66 28.16 -31.22 -16.14
N GLY A 67 26.87 -31.46 -15.84
CA GLY A 67 26.44 -32.16 -14.61
C GLY A 67 25.10 -31.73 -14.00
N GLN A 68 24.02 -32.39 -14.39
CA GLN A 68 22.69 -32.31 -13.76
C GLN A 68 22.64 -32.94 -12.35
N GLN A 69 21.91 -32.33 -11.42
CA GLN A 69 20.68 -32.91 -10.82
C GLN A 69 20.07 -31.89 -9.84
N GLY A 70 18.98 -31.24 -10.27
CA GLY A 70 18.18 -30.33 -9.45
C GLY A 70 16.71 -30.76 -9.51
N GLN A 71 16.21 -31.15 -8.35
CA GLN A 71 14.90 -31.69 -8.03
C GLN A 71 13.74 -30.83 -8.56
N TYR A 72 12.79 -31.47 -9.26
CA TYR A 72 11.54 -30.85 -9.73
C TYR A 72 10.68 -30.45 -8.53
N GLY A 73 10.71 -29.16 -8.17
CA GLY A 73 9.63 -28.51 -7.42
C GLY A 73 8.50 -28.17 -8.39
N SER A 74 7.33 -28.75 -8.20
CA SER A 74 6.12 -28.46 -8.97
C SER A 74 5.77 -26.98 -8.89
N PRO A 75 5.56 -26.27 -10.02
CA PRO A 75 5.11 -24.89 -10.01
C PRO A 75 3.67 -24.84 -9.47
N GLN A 76 3.47 -24.14 -8.35
CA GLN A 76 2.11 -23.80 -7.89
C GLN A 76 1.44 -22.91 -8.94
N PRO A 77 0.15 -23.12 -9.24
CA PRO A 77 -0.58 -22.27 -10.17
C PRO A 77 -0.69 -20.86 -9.59
N GLN A 78 -0.02 -19.91 -10.25
CA GLN A 78 -0.21 -18.48 -10.01
C GLN A 78 -1.64 -18.12 -10.43
N GLN A 79 -2.47 -17.80 -9.43
CA GLN A 79 -3.80 -17.26 -9.67
C GLN A 79 -3.68 -15.87 -10.31
N PRO A 80 -4.48 -15.56 -11.34
CA PRO A 80 -4.54 -14.24 -11.95
C PRO A 80 -5.38 -13.32 -11.04
N GLY A 81 -4.76 -12.82 -9.96
CA GLY A 81 -5.33 -11.80 -9.08
C GLY A 81 -4.35 -10.63 -9.02
N GLY A 82 -4.82 -9.41 -9.30
CA GLY A 82 -3.96 -8.22 -9.38
C GLY A 82 -3.04 -8.10 -8.17
N ASN A 83 -1.73 -8.02 -8.41
CA ASN A 83 -0.65 -8.07 -7.41
C ASN A 83 -1.05 -7.54 -6.03
N VAL A 84 -1.48 -8.43 -5.15
CA VAL A 84 -1.65 -8.17 -3.71
C VAL A 84 -0.31 -8.37 -3.04
N LEU A 85 0.01 -7.51 -2.07
CA LEU A 85 1.28 -7.61 -1.36
C LEU A 85 1.39 -8.96 -0.65
N SER A 86 2.60 -9.54 -0.65
CA SER A 86 2.89 -10.65 0.26
C SER A 86 2.74 -10.21 1.71
N GLN A 87 2.56 -11.16 2.63
CA GLN A 87 2.49 -10.85 4.06
C GLN A 87 3.70 -10.06 4.55
N THR A 88 4.91 -10.44 4.11
CA THR A 88 6.15 -9.79 4.52
C THR A 88 6.21 -8.34 4.04
N GLU A 89 5.90 -8.09 2.76
CA GLU A 89 5.90 -6.73 2.21
C GLU A 89 4.83 -5.84 2.88
N TYR A 90 3.66 -6.41 3.13
CA TYR A 90 2.58 -5.70 3.84
C TYR A 90 3.02 -5.30 5.25
N LEU A 91 3.58 -6.23 6.02
CA LEU A 91 4.06 -5.96 7.38
C LEU A 91 5.21 -4.94 7.39
N GLN A 92 6.12 -4.99 6.41
CA GLN A 92 7.17 -3.97 6.28
C GLN A 92 6.59 -2.57 6.07
N ARG A 93 5.55 -2.43 5.24
CA ARG A 93 4.84 -1.16 5.06
C ARG A 93 4.16 -0.71 6.35
N VAL A 94 3.45 -1.61 7.04
CA VAL A 94 2.83 -1.31 8.34
C VAL A 94 3.87 -0.80 9.34
N SER A 95 5.03 -1.44 9.44
CA SER A 95 6.11 -1.01 10.33
C SER A 95 6.71 0.34 9.92
N ALA A 96 6.83 0.63 8.62
CA ALA A 96 7.29 1.94 8.14
C ALA A 96 6.31 3.04 8.56
N ILE A 97 5.01 2.86 8.29
CA ILE A 97 3.96 3.83 8.64
C ILE A 97 3.89 4.02 10.16
N ARG A 98 4.01 2.95 10.95
CA ARG A 98 4.03 3.04 12.42
C ARG A 98 5.15 3.96 12.93
N ARG A 99 6.34 3.90 12.34
CA ARG A 99 7.45 4.81 12.69
C ARG A 99 7.15 6.26 12.31
N GLU A 100 6.49 6.49 11.17
CA GLU A 100 6.05 7.84 10.78
C GLU A 100 5.03 8.40 11.79
N ILE A 101 4.06 7.58 12.21
CA ILE A 101 3.08 7.92 13.26
C ILE A 101 3.78 8.22 14.59
N GLU A 102 4.76 7.42 15.00
CA GLU A 102 5.53 7.67 16.22
C GLU A 102 6.26 9.02 16.16
N GLY A 103 6.81 9.37 14.99
CA GLY A 103 7.44 10.67 14.73
C GLY A 103 6.49 11.88 14.85
N LEU A 104 5.17 11.68 14.76
CA LEU A 104 4.20 12.74 15.06
C LEU A 104 4.25 13.16 16.52
N THR A 105 4.58 12.26 17.45
CA THR A 105 4.70 12.60 18.89
C THR A 105 5.74 13.70 19.11
N THR A 106 6.89 13.61 18.44
CA THR A 106 7.92 14.66 18.49
C THR A 106 7.43 15.96 17.85
N SER A 107 6.69 15.86 16.74
CA SER A 107 6.14 17.04 16.05
C SER A 107 5.14 17.78 16.95
N ILE A 108 4.22 17.05 17.60
CA ILE A 108 3.25 17.57 18.58
C ILE A 108 3.96 18.29 19.72
N HIS A 109 5.00 17.67 20.32
CA HIS A 109 5.74 18.30 21.42
C HIS A 109 6.46 19.60 20.98
N ASN A 110 7.02 19.61 19.78
CA ASN A 110 7.70 20.78 19.24
C ASN A 110 6.71 21.90 18.90
N ILE A 111 5.55 21.57 18.31
CA ILE A 111 4.44 22.50 18.07
C ILE A 111 4.00 23.13 19.40
N ALA A 112 3.80 22.29 20.43
CA ALA A 112 3.43 22.74 21.77
C ALA A 112 4.45 23.75 22.36
N THR A 113 5.74 23.46 22.23
CA THR A 113 6.81 24.34 22.70
C THR A 113 6.81 25.68 21.94
N LEU A 114 6.68 25.63 20.61
CA LEU A 114 6.68 26.83 19.77
C LEU A 114 5.43 27.68 19.99
N HIS A 115 4.26 27.10 20.23
CA HIS A 115 3.08 27.88 20.63
C HIS A 115 3.30 28.62 21.96
N GLN A 116 3.91 27.97 22.96
CA GLN A 116 4.22 28.61 24.24
C GLN A 116 5.21 29.77 24.06
N GLN A 117 6.25 29.59 23.25
CA GLN A 117 7.20 30.64 22.93
C GLN A 117 6.52 31.79 22.16
N ALA A 118 5.71 31.46 21.15
CA ALA A 118 4.95 32.43 20.38
C ALA A 118 3.98 33.22 21.27
N LEU A 119 3.39 32.62 22.31
CA LEU A 119 2.54 33.31 23.29
C LEU A 119 3.32 34.26 24.20
N ALA A 120 4.55 33.90 24.57
CA ALA A 120 5.38 34.64 25.52
C ALA A 120 6.09 35.85 24.91
N SER A 121 6.44 35.79 23.63
CA SER A 121 7.18 36.86 22.95
C SER A 121 6.48 37.32 21.67
N SER A 122 6.83 38.51 21.15
CA SER A 122 6.47 38.92 19.78
C SER A 122 7.53 38.47 18.77
N ASP A 123 8.26 37.40 19.08
CA ASP A 123 9.34 36.90 18.24
C ASP A 123 8.77 36.31 16.94
N ASN A 124 9.06 36.97 15.83
CA ASN A 124 8.63 36.52 14.51
C ASN A 124 9.32 35.21 14.09
N ALA A 125 10.53 34.93 14.58
CA ALA A 125 11.25 33.70 14.24
C ALA A 125 10.53 32.47 14.81
N ALA A 126 10.08 32.53 16.06
CA ALA A 126 9.31 31.45 16.68
C ALA A 126 7.97 31.19 15.96
N ARG A 127 7.29 32.26 15.52
CA ARG A 127 6.03 32.15 14.75
C ARG A 127 6.25 31.51 13.39
N GLN A 128 7.32 31.90 12.69
CA GLN A 128 7.66 31.30 11.40
C GLN A 128 8.03 29.82 11.54
N ALA A 129 8.84 29.48 12.54
CA ALA A 129 9.18 28.08 12.83
C ALA A 129 7.95 27.24 13.19
N LEU A 130 6.97 27.83 13.89
CA LEU A 130 5.68 27.19 14.17
C LEU A 130 4.90 26.93 12.88
N ASP A 131 4.72 27.96 12.05
CA ASP A 131 4.01 27.84 10.77
C ASP A 131 4.65 26.74 9.88
N ASP A 132 5.98 26.73 9.77
CA ASP A 132 6.72 25.72 8.99
C ASP A 132 6.54 24.30 9.54
N LEU A 133 6.57 24.15 10.88
CA LEU A 133 6.40 22.85 11.53
C LEU A 133 4.96 22.33 11.41
N VAL A 134 3.96 23.19 11.57
CA VAL A 134 2.54 22.86 11.37
C VAL A 134 2.32 22.41 9.93
N ALA A 135 2.79 23.19 8.94
CA ALA A 135 2.69 22.81 7.52
C ALA A 135 3.38 21.48 7.22
N SER A 136 4.60 21.25 7.74
CA SER A 136 5.30 19.97 7.59
C SER A 136 4.50 18.81 8.21
N THR A 137 3.84 19.05 9.34
CA THR A 137 3.05 18.03 10.05
C THR A 137 1.76 17.70 9.29
N GLN A 138 1.10 18.69 8.70
CA GLN A 138 -0.05 18.48 7.82
C GLN A 138 0.31 17.64 6.59
N LEU A 139 1.47 17.88 5.97
CA LEU A 139 1.97 17.06 4.86
C LEU A 139 2.22 15.61 5.29
N LYS A 140 2.83 15.40 6.46
CA LYS A 140 3.02 14.04 7.02
C LYS A 140 1.68 13.36 7.29
N ASN A 141 0.72 14.05 7.89
CA ASN A 141 -0.62 13.51 8.16
C ASN A 141 -1.32 13.07 6.87
N THR A 142 -1.21 13.87 5.80
CA THR A 142 -1.75 13.55 4.48
C THR A 142 -1.06 12.33 3.87
N ALA A 143 0.28 12.24 3.97
CA ALA A 143 1.05 11.11 3.47
C ALA A 143 0.70 9.80 4.20
N ILE A 144 0.68 9.82 5.54
CA ILE A 144 0.32 8.67 6.38
C ILE A 144 -1.10 8.19 6.05
N ARG A 145 -2.07 9.11 5.93
CA ARG A 145 -3.43 8.79 5.50
C ARG A 145 -3.43 8.07 4.15
N GLY A 146 -2.71 8.60 3.16
CA GLY A 146 -2.63 8.00 1.82
C GLY A 146 -2.05 6.58 1.85
N GLN A 147 -1.00 6.36 2.65
CA GLN A 147 -0.40 5.04 2.84
C GLN A 147 -1.37 4.05 3.53
N ILE A 148 -2.11 4.51 4.56
CA ILE A 148 -3.15 3.70 5.23
C ILE A 148 -4.25 3.31 4.23
N GLN A 149 -4.71 4.25 3.39
CA GLN A 149 -5.70 3.95 2.34
C GLN A 149 -5.19 2.91 1.33
N GLN A 150 -3.89 2.95 0.98
CA GLN A 150 -3.30 1.92 0.12
C GLN A 150 -3.28 0.55 0.80
N LEU A 151 -2.98 0.48 2.10
CA LEU A 151 -3.07 -0.77 2.86
C LEU A 151 -4.51 -1.30 2.95
N LYS A 152 -5.49 -0.41 3.11
CA LYS A 152 -6.92 -0.77 3.04
C LYS A 152 -7.24 -1.44 1.71
N ALA A 153 -6.90 -0.78 0.60
CA ALA A 153 -7.17 -1.28 -0.74
C ALA A 153 -6.43 -2.61 -1.03
N ASP A 154 -5.22 -2.80 -0.51
CA ASP A 154 -4.52 -4.09 -0.60
C ASP A 154 -5.17 -5.19 0.24
N THR A 155 -5.65 -4.84 1.43
CA THR A 155 -6.41 -5.77 2.27
C THR A 155 -7.70 -6.20 1.58
N GLU A 156 -8.48 -5.27 1.03
CA GLU A 156 -9.75 -5.57 0.36
C GLU A 156 -9.58 -6.43 -0.90
N ARG A 157 -8.47 -6.29 -1.62
CA ARG A 157 -8.13 -7.14 -2.78
C ARG A 157 -7.64 -8.55 -2.39
N THR A 158 -7.33 -8.79 -1.12
CA THR A 158 -6.76 -10.07 -0.66
C THR A 158 -7.85 -11.13 -0.55
N THR A 159 -7.79 -12.15 -1.41
CA THR A 159 -8.77 -13.24 -1.47
C THR A 159 -8.47 -14.40 -0.51
N ASP A 160 -7.20 -14.60 -0.14
CA ASP A 160 -6.82 -15.61 0.86
C ASP A 160 -7.34 -15.22 2.25
N THR A 161 -8.21 -16.04 2.83
CA THR A 161 -8.89 -15.74 4.10
C THR A 161 -7.91 -15.50 5.26
N ASN A 162 -6.83 -16.28 5.36
CA ASN A 162 -5.88 -16.16 6.48
C ASN A 162 -5.04 -14.89 6.36
N LEU A 163 -4.56 -14.61 5.15
CA LEU A 163 -3.83 -13.41 4.82
C LEU A 163 -4.71 -12.16 4.98
N PHE A 164 -5.95 -12.21 4.49
CA PHE A 164 -6.93 -11.13 4.64
C PHE A 164 -7.15 -10.78 6.11
N ASN A 165 -7.42 -11.78 6.96
CA ASN A 165 -7.66 -11.57 8.39
C ASN A 165 -6.43 -10.96 9.08
N THR A 166 -5.23 -11.39 8.68
CA THR A 166 -3.97 -10.84 9.21
C THR A 166 -3.80 -9.38 8.79
N LYS A 167 -3.94 -9.09 7.50
CA LYS A 167 -3.81 -7.73 6.96
C LYS A 167 -4.85 -6.78 7.54
N LYS A 168 -6.11 -7.22 7.64
CA LYS A 168 -7.22 -6.48 8.25
C LYS A 168 -6.93 -6.10 9.69
N ARG A 169 -6.49 -7.04 10.53
CA ARG A 169 -6.15 -6.74 11.93
C ARG A 169 -5.01 -5.71 12.03
N GLN A 170 -3.96 -5.88 11.23
CA GLN A 170 -2.82 -4.95 11.23
C GLN A 170 -3.22 -3.55 10.75
N PHE A 171 -4.08 -3.48 9.74
CA PHE A 171 -4.67 -2.25 9.26
C PHE A 171 -5.49 -1.54 10.34
N GLU A 172 -6.42 -2.24 10.99
CA GLU A 172 -7.30 -1.67 12.01
C GLU A 172 -6.50 -1.09 13.18
N ILE A 173 -5.51 -1.84 13.69
CA ILE A 173 -4.61 -1.38 14.75
C ILE A 173 -3.86 -0.11 14.30
N LEU A 174 -3.30 -0.12 13.09
CA LEU A 174 -2.55 1.02 12.57
C LEU A 174 -3.43 2.27 12.39
N ASN A 175 -4.66 2.10 11.87
CA ASN A 175 -5.64 3.17 11.69
C ASN A 175 -6.05 3.76 13.05
N ASP A 176 -6.28 2.91 14.05
CA ASP A 176 -6.61 3.36 15.41
C ASP A 176 -5.43 4.08 16.10
N ASP A 177 -4.21 3.58 15.93
CA ASP A 177 -3.00 4.23 16.47
C ASP A 177 -2.81 5.62 15.85
N PHE A 178 -3.00 5.76 14.54
CA PHE A 178 -2.94 7.07 13.88
C PHE A 178 -4.04 8.01 14.36
N LYS A 179 -5.30 7.52 14.43
CA LYS A 179 -6.44 8.30 14.93
C LYS A 179 -6.19 8.83 16.34
N LYS A 180 -5.65 8.00 17.25
CA LYS A 180 -5.29 8.44 18.61
C LYS A 180 -4.27 9.58 18.59
N LYS A 181 -3.25 9.51 17.73
CA LYS A 181 -2.25 10.57 17.60
C LYS A 181 -2.83 11.88 17.05
N ILE A 182 -3.75 11.80 16.11
CA ILE A 182 -4.47 13.00 15.62
C ILE A 182 -5.39 13.58 16.70
N GLN A 183 -6.01 12.75 17.52
CA GLN A 183 -6.81 13.22 18.67
C GLN A 183 -5.95 13.92 19.74
N GLU A 184 -4.74 13.40 20.02
CA GLU A 184 -3.79 14.08 20.90
C GLU A 184 -3.41 15.47 20.36
N LEU A 185 -3.07 15.57 19.07
CA LEU A 185 -2.77 16.86 18.43
C LEU A 185 -3.98 17.82 18.47
N LEU A 186 -5.18 17.32 18.18
CA LEU A 186 -6.42 18.11 18.25
C LEU A 186 -6.69 18.65 19.67
N GLN A 187 -6.36 17.87 20.69
CA GLN A 187 -6.51 18.31 22.08
C GLN A 187 -5.50 19.42 22.42
N GLU A 188 -4.26 19.31 21.95
CA GLU A 188 -3.25 20.36 22.11
C GLU A 188 -3.67 21.65 21.42
N GLU A 189 -4.10 21.60 20.15
CA GLU A 189 -4.57 22.78 19.41
C GLU A 189 -5.75 23.48 20.11
N GLN A 190 -6.71 22.72 20.64
CA GLN A 190 -7.82 23.29 21.42
C GLN A 190 -7.36 23.99 22.70
N GLN A 191 -6.38 23.41 23.40
CA GLN A 191 -5.79 24.05 24.58
C GLN A 191 -5.09 25.36 24.19
N TYR A 192 -4.36 25.39 23.07
CA TYR A 192 -3.71 26.59 22.59
C TYR A 192 -4.71 27.67 22.17
N LYS A 193 -5.77 27.30 21.44
CA LYS A 193 -6.88 28.21 21.14
C LYS A 193 -7.40 28.92 22.39
N ALA A 194 -7.64 28.16 23.47
CA ALA A 194 -8.11 28.73 24.73
C ALA A 194 -7.08 29.69 25.36
N ARG A 195 -5.78 29.36 25.32
CA ARG A 195 -4.70 30.24 25.80
C ARG A 195 -4.57 31.53 25.00
N TYR A 196 -4.70 31.45 23.68
CA TYR A 196 -4.70 32.64 22.81
C TYR A 196 -5.89 33.54 23.12
N ARG A 197 -7.10 32.97 23.28
CA ARG A 197 -8.29 33.71 23.70
C ARG A 197 -8.09 34.43 25.04
N GLU A 198 -7.49 33.75 26.01
CA GLU A 198 -7.16 34.34 27.32
C GLU A 198 -6.15 35.50 27.20
N GLN A 199 -5.16 35.40 26.31
CA GLN A 199 -4.22 36.50 26.04
C GLN A 199 -4.92 37.70 25.40
N ILE A 200 -5.81 37.49 24.44
CA ILE A 200 -6.60 38.58 23.82
C ILE A 200 -7.43 39.28 24.89
N ALA A 201 -8.13 38.52 25.74
CA ALA A 201 -8.89 39.05 26.87
C ALA A 201 -8.02 39.90 27.82
N ARG A 202 -6.83 39.42 28.17
CA ARG A 202 -5.88 40.18 29.00
C ARG A 202 -5.43 41.48 28.34
N GLN A 203 -5.05 41.43 27.07
CA GLN A 203 -4.60 42.63 26.36
C GLN A 203 -5.72 43.64 26.15
N TYR A 204 -6.94 43.18 25.92
CA TYR A 204 -8.11 44.04 25.84
C TYR A 204 -8.35 44.81 27.15
N ARG A 205 -8.20 44.16 28.32
CA ARG A 205 -8.29 44.82 29.64
C ARG A 205 -7.19 45.87 29.86
N ILE A 206 -6.01 45.70 29.29
CA ILE A 206 -4.92 46.70 29.39
C ILE A 206 -5.32 47.99 28.67
N VAL A 207 -6.00 47.88 27.53
CA VAL A 207 -6.47 49.04 26.75
C VAL A 207 -7.78 49.62 27.31
N ASN A 208 -8.63 48.76 27.88
CA ASN A 208 -9.94 49.12 28.42
C ASN A 208 -10.05 48.63 29.88
N PRO A 209 -9.46 49.35 30.86
CA PRO A 209 -9.44 48.91 32.25
C PRO A 209 -10.84 48.85 32.89
N ASP A 210 -11.79 49.65 32.42
CA ASP A 210 -13.16 49.70 32.93
C ASP A 210 -14.13 48.73 32.21
N ALA A 211 -13.62 47.85 31.35
CA ALA A 211 -14.44 46.90 30.60
C ALA A 211 -15.09 45.84 31.52
N THR A 212 -16.37 45.55 31.30
CA THR A 212 -17.06 44.46 32.01
C THR A 212 -16.57 43.10 31.50
N GLU A 213 -16.80 42.03 32.27
CA GLU A 213 -16.38 40.69 31.87
C GLU A 213 -17.04 40.26 30.55
N GLU A 214 -18.31 40.61 30.34
CA GLU A 214 -19.02 40.35 29.08
C GLU A 214 -18.36 41.05 27.89
N GLN A 215 -17.93 42.31 28.07
CA GLN A 215 -17.22 43.05 27.02
C GLN A 215 -15.85 42.42 26.71
N VAL A 216 -15.15 41.93 27.73
CA VAL A 216 -13.87 41.24 27.54
C VAL A 216 -14.05 39.91 26.80
N GLN A 217 -15.11 39.16 27.09
CA GLN A 217 -15.40 37.91 26.39
C GLN A 217 -15.82 38.17 24.93
N GLN A 218 -16.68 39.17 24.69
CA GLN A 218 -17.03 39.60 23.34
C GLN A 218 -15.80 40.04 22.55
N ALA A 219 -14.89 40.78 23.20
CA ALA A 219 -13.61 41.15 22.61
C ALA A 219 -12.74 39.93 22.31
N ALA A 220 -12.70 38.92 23.19
CA ALA A 220 -11.92 37.70 22.95
C ALA A 220 -12.46 36.85 21.80
N ASP A 221 -13.76 36.98 21.48
CA ASP A 221 -14.46 36.32 20.36
C ASP A 221 -14.57 37.20 19.11
N ALA A 222 -14.18 38.47 19.18
CA ALA A 222 -14.32 39.41 18.09
C ALA A 222 -13.33 39.11 16.96
N ASP A 223 -13.75 39.38 15.72
CA ASP A 223 -12.86 39.31 14.56
C ASP A 223 -11.93 40.53 14.50
N TRP A 224 -10.81 40.49 15.23
CA TRP A 224 -9.80 41.57 15.18
C TRP A 224 -9.07 41.67 13.83
N GLY A 225 -9.30 40.71 12.93
CA GLY A 225 -8.86 40.77 11.55
C GLY A 225 -9.65 41.79 10.72
N ASP A 226 -10.89 42.09 11.13
CA ASP A 226 -11.73 43.11 10.51
C ASP A 226 -11.18 44.51 10.75
N GLU A 227 -10.89 45.20 9.65
CA GLU A 227 -10.37 46.57 9.67
C GLU A 227 -11.40 47.54 10.26
N GLY A 228 -12.70 47.27 10.12
CA GLY A 228 -13.77 48.08 10.71
C GLY A 228 -13.75 48.07 12.24
N ILE A 229 -13.70 46.88 12.84
CA ILE A 229 -13.57 46.69 14.30
C ILE A 229 -12.27 47.32 14.82
N PHE A 230 -11.16 47.07 14.13
CA PHE A 230 -9.84 47.59 14.53
C PHE A 230 -9.78 49.12 14.52
N GLN A 231 -10.27 49.77 13.45
CA GLN A 231 -10.31 51.23 13.35
C GLN A 231 -11.25 51.86 14.36
N THR A 232 -12.36 51.18 14.69
CA THR A 232 -13.29 51.64 15.74
C THR A 232 -12.61 51.59 17.10
N ALA A 233 -11.88 50.51 17.41
CA ALA A 233 -11.12 50.39 18.66
C ALA A 233 -10.01 51.46 18.78
N LEU A 234 -9.28 51.75 17.71
CA LEU A 234 -8.26 52.80 17.66
C LEU A 234 -8.85 54.21 17.85
N ARG A 235 -10.04 54.47 17.30
CA ARG A 235 -10.71 55.77 17.46
C ARG A 235 -11.13 56.02 18.91
N THR A 236 -11.58 54.98 19.61
CA THR A 236 -11.98 55.04 21.01
C THR A 236 -10.76 55.14 21.93
N ASN A 237 -9.63 54.51 21.56
CA ASN A 237 -8.39 54.52 22.33
C ASN A 237 -7.20 55.03 21.50
N ARG A 238 -7.08 56.36 21.39
CA ARG A 238 -6.07 57.05 20.57
C ARG A 238 -4.66 57.11 21.16
N SER A 239 -4.38 56.46 22.29
CA SER A 239 -3.04 56.50 22.88
C SER A 239 -2.05 55.65 22.06
N GLY A 240 -0.79 56.06 22.00
CA GLY A 240 0.26 55.28 21.31
C GLY A 240 0.45 53.89 21.92
N GLN A 241 0.24 53.76 23.23
CA GLN A 241 0.22 52.48 23.94
C GLN A 241 -0.94 51.59 23.50
N ALA A 242 -2.14 52.15 23.37
CA ALA A 242 -3.31 51.42 22.88
C ALA A 242 -3.12 50.92 21.43
N SER A 243 -2.50 51.72 20.57
CA SER A 243 -2.23 51.31 19.18
C SER A 243 -1.29 50.10 19.09
N ALA A 244 -0.25 50.06 19.92
CA ALA A 244 0.68 48.92 19.98
C ALA A 244 0.00 47.65 20.51
N VAL A 245 -0.83 47.78 21.56
CA VAL A 245 -1.57 46.65 22.13
C VAL A 245 -2.60 46.13 21.13
N LEU A 246 -3.38 47.00 20.49
CA LEU A 246 -4.34 46.60 19.45
C LEU A 246 -3.67 45.90 18.27
N GLY A 247 -2.48 46.34 17.85
CA GLY A 247 -1.69 45.63 16.83
C GLY A 247 -1.30 44.22 17.26
N ASN A 248 -0.97 44.02 18.54
CA ASN A 248 -0.71 42.70 19.10
C ASN A 248 -1.99 41.84 19.17
N LEU A 249 -3.13 42.41 19.58
CA LEU A 249 -4.43 41.72 19.52
C LEU A 249 -4.72 41.19 18.12
N ARG A 250 -4.56 42.03 17.08
CA ARG A 250 -4.74 41.61 15.69
C ARG A 250 -3.81 40.45 15.31
N ALA A 251 -2.55 40.52 15.69
CA ALA A 251 -1.60 39.43 15.45
C ALA A 251 -2.02 38.13 16.16
N ARG A 252 -2.47 38.21 17.42
CA ARG A 252 -2.97 37.06 18.19
C ARG A 252 -4.25 36.47 17.63
N HIS A 253 -5.12 37.32 17.10
CA HIS A 253 -6.33 36.89 16.42
C HIS A 253 -6.01 36.12 15.14
N ASN A 254 -5.10 36.63 14.32
CA ASN A 254 -4.64 35.91 13.13
C ASN A 254 -4.03 34.54 13.50
N ASP A 255 -3.25 34.47 14.58
CA ASP A 255 -2.72 33.20 15.10
C ASP A 255 -3.86 32.26 15.54
N MET A 256 -4.91 32.79 16.19
CA MET A 256 -6.09 32.01 16.60
C MET A 256 -6.86 31.45 15.39
N VAL A 257 -7.07 32.26 14.34
CA VAL A 257 -7.76 31.83 13.11
C VAL A 257 -7.01 30.67 12.45
N LYS A 258 -5.67 30.70 12.43
CA LYS A 258 -4.87 29.57 11.93
C LYS A 258 -5.11 28.29 12.76
N ILE A 259 -5.07 28.40 14.08
CA ILE A 259 -5.37 27.27 14.98
C ILE A 259 -6.78 26.71 14.74
N GLU A 260 -7.77 27.57 14.48
CA GLU A 260 -9.12 27.12 14.14
C GLU A 260 -9.17 26.34 12.82
N GLN A 261 -8.44 26.80 11.79
CA GLN A 261 -8.30 26.08 10.54
C GLN A 261 -7.62 24.72 10.75
N ASP A 262 -6.58 24.66 11.58
CA ASP A 262 -5.88 23.41 11.91
C ASP A 262 -6.81 22.44 12.64
N ILE A 263 -7.58 22.92 13.61
CA ILE A 263 -8.61 22.12 14.31
C ILE A 263 -9.61 21.53 13.31
N MET A 264 -10.13 22.33 12.37
CA MET A 264 -11.09 21.84 11.37
C MET A 264 -10.49 20.74 10.50
N GLN A 265 -9.24 20.90 10.05
CA GLN A 265 -8.53 19.89 9.26
C GLN A 265 -8.30 18.59 10.04
N LEU A 266 -7.95 18.68 11.33
CA LEU A 266 -7.75 17.51 12.18
C LEU A 266 -9.06 16.75 12.43
N VAL A 267 -10.17 17.48 12.63
CA VAL A 267 -11.51 16.87 12.76
C VAL A 267 -11.92 16.17 11.47
N GLU A 268 -11.71 16.80 10.31
CA GLU A 268 -11.97 16.18 9.01
C GLU A 268 -11.15 14.89 8.84
N LEU A 269 -9.87 14.93 9.20
CA LEU A 269 -9.00 13.75 9.15
C LEU A 269 -9.50 12.62 10.05
N ILE A 270 -9.93 12.91 11.28
CA ILE A 270 -10.49 11.90 12.18
C ILE A 270 -11.75 11.27 11.58
N GLU A 271 -12.63 12.07 11.00
CA GLU A 271 -13.85 11.57 10.35
C GLU A 271 -13.50 10.63 9.18
N LEU A 272 -12.54 11.03 8.35
CA LEU A 272 -12.05 10.20 7.25
C LEU A 272 -11.43 8.88 7.73
N LEU A 273 -10.76 8.87 8.89
CA LEU A 273 -10.21 7.67 9.52
C LEU A 273 -11.30 6.78 10.13
N ASN A 274 -12.40 7.35 10.63
CA ASN A 274 -13.55 6.58 11.12
C ASN A 274 -14.30 5.87 10.00
N GLN A 275 -14.30 6.44 8.79
CA GLN A 275 -14.89 5.84 7.60
C GLN A 275 -14.03 4.72 6.99
N GLN A 276 -12.81 4.50 7.49
CA GLN A 276 -11.93 3.43 7.04
C GLN A 276 -12.37 2.06 7.61
N ILE A 277 -13.44 1.49 7.05
CA ILE A 277 -13.89 0.14 7.38
C ILE A 277 -13.51 -0.80 6.24
N VAL A 278 -12.72 -1.86 6.55
CA VAL A 278 -12.46 -2.96 5.62
C VAL A 278 -13.67 -3.89 5.60
N GLN A 279 -14.41 -3.86 4.51
CA GLN A 279 -15.53 -4.77 4.28
C GLN A 279 -15.02 -6.13 3.84
N GLN A 280 -15.60 -7.21 4.38
CA GLN A 280 -15.47 -8.51 3.74
C GLN A 280 -16.41 -8.51 2.54
N GLU A 281 -15.88 -8.59 1.32
CA GLU A 281 -16.74 -8.98 0.21
C GLU A 281 -17.30 -10.37 0.52
N PRO A 282 -18.62 -10.59 0.43
CA PRO A 282 -19.16 -11.94 0.50
C PRO A 282 -18.45 -12.74 -0.59
N MET A 283 -17.99 -13.94 -0.24
CA MET A 283 -17.30 -14.84 -1.16
C MET A 283 -18.23 -15.20 -2.33
N ILE A 284 -18.31 -14.35 -3.36
CA ILE A 284 -19.04 -14.65 -4.58
C ILE A 284 -18.10 -15.56 -5.41
N GLN A 285 -18.37 -16.86 -5.30
CA GLN A 285 -18.09 -17.86 -6.34
C GLN A 285 -16.64 -18.29 -6.64
N ALA A 286 -15.68 -18.13 -5.73
CA ALA A 286 -14.42 -18.90 -5.85
C ALA A 286 -14.58 -20.40 -5.47
N ILE A 287 -15.73 -20.78 -4.91
CA ILE A 287 -16.08 -22.18 -4.58
C ILE A 287 -16.77 -22.89 -5.77
N GLU A 288 -17.40 -22.16 -6.68
CA GLU A 288 -18.16 -22.77 -7.78
C GLU A 288 -17.22 -23.39 -8.84
N GLN A 289 -16.07 -22.76 -9.12
CA GLN A 289 -15.04 -23.36 -9.99
C GLN A 289 -14.31 -24.54 -9.35
N LYS A 290 -13.94 -24.47 -8.05
CA LYS A 290 -13.24 -25.59 -7.39
C LYS A 290 -14.11 -26.81 -7.15
N ASN A 291 -15.44 -26.65 -7.00
CA ASN A 291 -16.35 -27.79 -6.92
C ASN A 291 -16.74 -28.36 -8.29
N MET A 292 -16.80 -27.54 -9.35
CA MET A 292 -16.95 -28.08 -10.72
C MET A 292 -15.71 -28.86 -11.16
N GLU A 293 -14.51 -28.36 -10.88
CA GLU A 293 -13.27 -29.08 -11.20
C GLU A 293 -13.10 -30.36 -10.35
N THR A 294 -13.54 -30.35 -9.08
CA THR A 294 -13.54 -31.56 -8.24
C THR A 294 -14.65 -32.55 -8.62
N ALA A 295 -15.81 -32.09 -9.08
CA ALA A 295 -16.86 -32.96 -9.60
C ALA A 295 -16.46 -33.61 -10.94
N ASP A 296 -15.77 -32.88 -11.83
CA ASP A 296 -15.24 -33.44 -13.09
C ASP A 296 -14.08 -34.41 -12.86
N HIS A 297 -13.19 -34.12 -11.90
CA HIS A 297 -12.09 -35.03 -11.54
C HIS A 297 -12.55 -36.28 -10.77
N LEU A 298 -13.73 -36.27 -10.14
CA LEU A 298 -14.34 -37.47 -9.55
C LEU A 298 -15.24 -38.22 -10.55
N GLY A 299 -15.83 -37.54 -11.54
CA GLY A 299 -16.58 -38.15 -12.63
C GLY A 299 -15.70 -38.96 -13.60
N GLY A 300 -14.48 -38.49 -13.88
CA GLY A 300 -13.51 -39.19 -14.73
C GLY A 300 -12.76 -40.35 -14.05
N ALA A 301 -12.66 -40.34 -12.71
CA ALA A 301 -11.93 -41.37 -11.97
C ALA A 301 -12.61 -42.75 -11.99
N ASN A 302 -13.92 -42.82 -12.25
CA ASN A 302 -14.66 -44.09 -12.27
C ASN A 302 -14.63 -44.79 -13.65
N VAL A 303 -14.25 -44.10 -14.72
CA VAL A 303 -14.16 -44.69 -16.08
C VAL A 303 -12.80 -45.39 -16.27
N HIS A 304 -11.72 -44.86 -15.68
CA HIS A 304 -10.39 -45.45 -15.81
C HIS A 304 -10.08 -46.61 -14.82
N LEU A 305 -10.91 -46.83 -13.79
CA LEU A 305 -10.79 -48.01 -12.92
C LEU A 305 -11.49 -49.25 -13.48
N GLN A 306 -12.50 -49.10 -14.35
CA GLN A 306 -13.18 -50.25 -14.97
C GLN A 306 -12.38 -50.88 -16.12
N GLU A 307 -11.63 -50.09 -16.89
CA GLU A 307 -10.78 -50.63 -17.97
C GLU A 307 -9.54 -51.37 -17.46
N GLY A 308 -8.94 -50.91 -16.36
CA GLY A 308 -7.78 -51.55 -15.72
C GLY A 308 -8.09 -52.95 -15.16
N VAL A 309 -9.25 -53.12 -14.52
CA VAL A 309 -9.67 -54.41 -13.96
C VAL A 309 -10.14 -55.38 -15.06
N ALA A 310 -10.75 -54.88 -16.14
CA ALA A 310 -11.16 -55.72 -17.28
C ALA A 310 -9.96 -56.32 -18.03
N ARG A 311 -8.87 -55.55 -18.23
CA ARG A 311 -7.62 -56.07 -18.83
C ARG A 311 -6.90 -57.05 -17.90
N ALA A 312 -6.85 -56.80 -16.59
CA ALA A 312 -6.25 -57.72 -15.63
C ALA A 312 -7.01 -59.06 -15.51
N ARG A 313 -8.34 -59.06 -15.59
CA ARG A 313 -9.14 -60.31 -15.56
C ARG A 313 -9.05 -61.11 -16.86
N ARG A 314 -8.96 -60.47 -18.04
CA ARG A 314 -8.73 -61.19 -19.32
C ARG A 314 -7.35 -61.88 -19.35
N ALA A 315 -6.30 -61.26 -18.80
CA ALA A 315 -4.97 -61.86 -18.76
C ALA A 315 -4.91 -63.16 -17.92
N ARG A 316 -5.73 -63.29 -16.86
CA ARG A 316 -5.78 -64.51 -16.04
C ARG A 316 -6.56 -65.65 -16.71
N LYS A 317 -7.62 -65.33 -17.46
CA LYS A 317 -8.40 -66.32 -18.21
C LYS A 317 -7.59 -66.97 -19.34
N LEU A 318 -6.68 -66.23 -19.96
CA LEU A 318 -5.79 -66.76 -21.02
C LEU A 318 -4.77 -67.78 -20.48
N LYS A 319 -4.30 -67.64 -19.24
CA LYS A 319 -3.41 -68.63 -18.60
C LYS A 319 -4.10 -69.98 -18.40
N TRP A 320 -5.38 -69.96 -18.02
CA TRP A 320 -6.19 -71.17 -17.86
C TRP A 320 -6.56 -71.80 -19.22
N TRP A 321 -6.76 -70.99 -20.25
CA TRP A 321 -7.02 -71.50 -21.59
C TRP A 321 -5.79 -72.20 -22.18
N CYS A 322 -4.59 -71.64 -21.99
CA CYS A 322 -3.33 -72.28 -22.36
C CYS A 322 -3.12 -73.61 -21.60
N PHE A 323 -3.37 -73.62 -20.29
CA PHE A 323 -3.28 -74.85 -19.50
C PHE A 323 -4.27 -75.93 -19.98
N GLY A 324 -5.52 -75.56 -20.29
CA GLY A 324 -6.53 -76.47 -20.83
C GLY A 324 -6.12 -77.08 -22.17
N VAL A 325 -5.56 -76.29 -23.08
CA VAL A 325 -5.04 -76.77 -24.37
C VAL A 325 -3.87 -77.74 -24.18
N CYS A 326 -2.93 -77.45 -23.27
CA CYS A 326 -1.83 -78.37 -22.95
C CYS A 326 -2.32 -79.71 -22.41
N VAL A 327 -3.30 -79.72 -21.51
CA VAL A 327 -3.88 -80.98 -20.97
C VAL A 327 -4.55 -81.80 -22.07
N LEU A 328 -5.26 -81.15 -23.00
CA LEU A 328 -5.92 -81.83 -24.12
C LEU A 328 -4.90 -82.50 -25.05
N ILE A 329 -3.78 -81.83 -25.34
CA ILE A 329 -2.66 -82.40 -26.11
C ILE A 329 -2.06 -83.62 -25.40
N CYS A 330 -1.85 -83.54 -24.08
CA CYS A 330 -1.36 -84.67 -23.30
C CYS A 330 -2.31 -85.88 -23.34
N ILE A 331 -3.63 -85.65 -23.28
CA ILE A 331 -4.63 -86.72 -23.40
C ILE A 331 -4.61 -87.33 -24.80
N ALA A 332 -4.48 -86.53 -25.85
CA ALA A 332 -4.38 -87.04 -27.23
C ALA A 332 -3.14 -87.91 -27.42
N ILE A 333 -2.00 -87.52 -26.84
CA ILE A 333 -0.78 -88.34 -26.84
C ILE A 333 -0.99 -89.63 -26.04
N ALA A 334 -1.60 -89.55 -24.84
CA ALA A 334 -1.87 -90.72 -24.02
C ALA A 334 -2.84 -91.71 -24.68
N LEU A 335 -3.85 -91.22 -25.42
CA LEU A 335 -4.76 -92.06 -26.21
C LEU A 335 -4.07 -92.64 -27.45
N GLY A 336 -3.21 -91.88 -28.13
CA GLY A 336 -2.42 -92.37 -29.26
C GLY A 336 -1.44 -93.48 -28.84
N VAL A 337 -0.72 -93.28 -27.73
CA VAL A 337 0.20 -94.28 -27.17
C VAL A 337 -0.58 -95.45 -26.54
N GLY A 338 -1.72 -95.20 -25.89
CA GLY A 338 -2.60 -96.22 -25.32
C GLY A 338 -3.24 -97.11 -26.38
N LEU A 339 -3.70 -96.55 -27.50
CA LEU A 339 -4.19 -97.31 -28.66
C LEU A 339 -3.05 -98.02 -29.40
N GLY A 340 -1.87 -97.41 -29.47
CA GLY A 340 -0.66 -98.06 -30.00
C GLY A 340 -0.25 -99.30 -29.20
N ILE A 341 -0.25 -99.22 -27.87
CA ILE A 341 0.12 -100.34 -26.99
C ILE A 341 -0.99 -101.40 -26.92
N THR A 342 -2.27 -101.02 -27.01
CA THR A 342 -3.40 -101.97 -26.99
C THR A 342 -3.68 -102.65 -28.33
N LEU A 343 -3.25 -102.08 -29.47
CA LEU A 343 -3.24 -102.76 -30.77
C LEU A 343 -1.98 -103.62 -30.98
N THR A 344 -0.87 -103.32 -30.29
CA THR A 344 0.36 -104.13 -30.39
C THR A 344 0.38 -105.32 -29.42
N ASN A 345 -0.57 -105.42 -28.47
CA ASN A 345 -0.65 -106.53 -27.51
C ASN A 345 -1.80 -107.53 -27.80
N ARG A 346 -2.29 -107.59 -29.05
CA ARG A 346 -3.28 -108.57 -29.51
C ARG A 346 -2.82 -109.22 -30.83
N GLY A 347 -1.71 -109.95 -30.72
CA GLY A 347 -1.11 -110.70 -31.83
C GLY A 347 0.05 -111.54 -31.33
N GLY A 348 -0.16 -112.28 -30.23
CA GLY A 348 0.80 -113.26 -29.76
C GLY A 348 0.82 -114.48 -30.67
N GLY A 349 2.02 -114.99 -30.93
CA GLY A 349 2.27 -116.41 -30.82
C GLY A 349 2.71 -117.14 -32.09
N GLY A 350 4.02 -117.45 -32.12
CA GLY A 350 4.56 -118.69 -32.66
C GLY A 350 4.86 -118.66 -34.17
N GLY A 351 6.02 -119.09 -34.65
CA GLY A 351 7.15 -119.74 -34.01
C GLY A 351 7.99 -120.41 -35.10
N GLY A 352 9.26 -120.64 -34.78
CA GLY A 352 10.04 -121.75 -35.34
C GLY A 352 10.80 -121.52 -36.65
N GLY A 353 12.12 -121.56 -36.53
CA GLY A 353 12.87 -122.63 -37.21
C GLY A 353 13.85 -122.23 -38.31
N GLY A 354 15.13 -122.56 -38.06
CA GLY A 354 16.17 -122.82 -39.06
C GLY A 354 16.83 -121.58 -39.65
N GLY A 355 18.15 -121.40 -39.65
CA GLY A 355 19.23 -122.38 -39.63
C GLY A 355 20.15 -122.08 -40.83
N GLY A 356 21.45 -121.98 -40.59
CA GLY A 356 22.47 -122.15 -41.63
C GLY A 356 23.02 -120.87 -42.28
N GLY A 357 24.10 -120.37 -41.71
CA GLY A 357 25.43 -120.40 -42.34
C GLY A 357 25.70 -119.61 -43.63
N GLY A 358 26.82 -118.88 -43.61
CA GLY A 358 27.70 -118.83 -44.78
C GLY A 358 28.06 -117.44 -45.32
N SER A 359 29.12 -116.88 -44.72
CA SER A 359 30.34 -116.44 -45.40
C SER A 359 30.36 -115.31 -46.45
N ASN A 360 31.30 -114.40 -46.15
CA ASN A 360 32.30 -113.75 -47.01
C ASN A 360 31.79 -112.63 -47.92
N ASN A 361 32.46 -111.48 -47.96
CA ASN A 361 33.91 -111.29 -48.06
C ASN A 361 34.41 -110.13 -47.19
#